data_AF-A0A2A2G891-F1
#
_entry.id   AF-A0A2A2G891-F1
#
_cell.length_a   1.000
_cell.length_b   1.000
_cell.length_c   1.000
_cell.angle_alpha   90.00
_cell.angle_beta   90.00
_cell.angle_gamma   90.00
#
_symmetry.space_group_name_H-M   'P 1'
#
loop_
_entity.id
_entity.type
_entity.pdbx_description
1 polymer ?
#
loop_
_entity_poly.entity_id
_entity_poly.type
_entity_poly.pdbx_seq_one_letter_code
_entity_poly.pdbx_strand_id
1 'polypeptide(L)'
;MPSSAVALRSDKPLTPAMVSAIWELASALDAARIPSEVDNSVWLEVPSRLLRGEDGRSDNVWLRECLTRLTGVQLSGEWRGDPWGAVLLAEWKITQGGSMVRALIPPA
;
A
#
# COMPACT_ATOMS: atom_id res chain seq x y z
N MET A 1 6.97 -24.22 -13.37
CA MET A 1 5.87 -24.38 -12.39
C MET A 1 5.59 -23.00 -11.82
N PRO A 2 4.34 -22.54 -11.78
CA PRO A 2 3.97 -21.13 -11.91
C PRO A 2 4.55 -20.31 -10.76
N SER A 3 4.90 -19.06 -11.06
CA SER A 3 5.13 -18.03 -10.05
C SER A 3 3.97 -18.11 -9.06
N SER A 4 4.27 -18.27 -7.78
CA SER A 4 3.31 -18.12 -6.69
C SER A 4 2.87 -16.66 -6.73
N ALA A 5 1.95 -16.34 -7.64
CA ALA A 5 1.33 -15.05 -7.73
C ALA A 5 0.77 -14.77 -6.34
N VAL A 6 1.28 -13.74 -5.69
CA VAL A 6 0.68 -13.19 -4.48
C VAL A 6 -0.79 -12.99 -4.80
N ALA A 7 -1.64 -13.88 -4.31
CA ALA A 7 -3.07 -13.74 -4.48
C ALA A 7 -3.44 -12.64 -3.50
N LEU A 8 -3.63 -11.42 -4.02
CA LEU A 8 -4.19 -10.33 -3.23
C LEU A 8 -5.62 -10.72 -2.87
N ARG A 9 -5.77 -11.46 -1.76
CA ARG A 9 -7.07 -11.88 -1.25
C ARG A 9 -7.60 -10.77 -0.37
N SER A 10 -8.02 -9.71 -1.04
CA SER A 10 -8.89 -8.72 -0.40
C SER A 10 -10.28 -9.33 -0.30
N ASP A 11 -10.79 -9.46 0.92
CA ASP A 11 -12.19 -9.77 1.23
C ASP A 11 -13.16 -8.77 0.58
N LYS A 12 -12.68 -7.56 0.25
CA LYS A 12 -13.41 -6.53 -0.48
C LYS A 12 -12.77 -6.25 -1.85
N PRO A 13 -13.54 -6.07 -2.94
CA PRO A 13 -12.96 -5.72 -4.24
C PRO A 13 -12.18 -4.40 -4.16
N LEU A 14 -10.98 -4.39 -4.75
CA LEU A 14 -10.14 -3.20 -4.88
C LEU A 14 -10.74 -2.30 -5.96
N THR A 15 -10.87 -1.01 -5.66
CA THR A 15 -11.24 -0.02 -6.68
C THR A 15 -10.03 0.34 -7.54
N PRO A 16 -10.22 0.88 -8.76
CA PRO A 16 -9.10 1.38 -9.57
C PRO A 16 -8.21 2.38 -8.81
N ALA A 17 -8.81 3.29 -8.03
CA ALA A 17 -8.07 4.26 -7.22
C ALA A 17 -7.19 3.59 -6.14
N MET A 18 -7.66 2.50 -5.52
CA MET A 18 -6.86 1.72 -4.58
C MET A 18 -5.68 1.05 -5.28
N VAL A 19 -5.91 0.47 -6.47
CA VAL A 19 -4.83 -0.16 -7.25
C VAL A 19 -3.78 0.88 -7.66
N SER A 20 -4.18 2.06 -8.12
CA SER A 20 -3.27 3.17 -8.41
C SER A 20 -2.45 3.57 -7.17
N ALA A 21 -3.11 3.74 -6.01
CA ALA A 21 -2.40 4.07 -4.77
C ALA A 21 -1.40 2.98 -4.35
N ILE A 22 -1.72 1.69 -4.57
CA ILE A 22 -0.80 0.58 -4.31
C ILE A 22 0.44 0.69 -5.21
N TRP A 23 0.27 0.98 -6.50
CA TRP A 23 1.39 1.18 -7.42
C TRP A 23 2.28 2.36 -7.03
N GLU A 24 1.69 3.45 -6.56
CA GLU A 24 2.46 4.60 -6.06
C GLU A 24 3.24 4.28 -4.77
N LEU A 25 2.67 3.47 -3.86
CA LEU A 25 3.40 2.98 -2.68
C LEU A 25 4.57 2.06 -3.08
N ALA A 26 4.37 1.18 -4.07
CA ALA A 26 5.42 0.33 -4.60
C ALA A 26 6.54 1.16 -5.26
N SER A 27 6.17 2.13 -6.09
CA SER A 27 7.10 3.09 -6.71
C SER A 27 7.90 3.86 -5.65
N ALA A 28 7.27 4.23 -4.52
CA ALA A 28 7.97 4.88 -3.42
C ALA A 28 8.96 3.96 -2.69
N LEU A 29 8.65 2.66 -2.53
CA LEU A 29 9.60 1.66 -2.01
C LEU A 29 10.81 1.54 -2.94
N ASP A 30 10.56 1.43 -4.25
CA ASP A 30 11.60 1.31 -5.27
C ASP A 30 12.50 2.55 -5.29
N ALA A 31 11.91 3.75 -5.26
CA ALA A 31 12.64 5.02 -5.22
C ALA A 31 13.49 5.15 -3.95
N ALA A 32 12.98 4.66 -2.82
CA ALA A 32 13.72 4.59 -1.55
C ALA A 32 14.76 3.46 -1.52
N ARG A 33 14.78 2.57 -2.54
CA ARG A 33 15.66 1.40 -2.65
C ARG A 33 15.59 0.50 -1.42
N ILE A 34 14.38 0.31 -0.91
CA ILE A 34 14.13 -0.58 0.24
C ILE A 34 14.31 -2.04 -0.23
N PRO A 35 15.15 -2.84 0.44
CA PRO A 35 15.28 -4.26 0.13
C PRO A 35 13.97 -5.02 0.30
N SER A 36 13.80 -6.12 -0.43
CA SER A 36 12.61 -6.97 -0.32
C SER A 36 12.54 -7.73 1.01
N GLU A 37 13.69 -7.98 1.63
CA GLU A 37 13.79 -8.64 2.94
C GLU A 37 14.20 -7.58 3.98
N VAL A 38 13.25 -7.18 4.81
CA VAL A 38 13.46 -6.25 5.92
C VAL A 38 12.84 -6.82 7.19
N ASP A 39 13.59 -6.80 8.29
CA ASP A 39 13.10 -7.33 9.57
C ASP A 39 12.02 -6.44 10.20
N ASN A 40 11.97 -5.16 9.81
CA ASN A 40 11.11 -4.15 10.42
C ASN A 40 10.22 -3.47 9.38
N SER A 41 9.06 -2.99 9.84
CA SER A 41 8.17 -2.14 9.04
C SER A 41 8.87 -0.85 8.60
N VAL A 42 8.53 -0.37 7.41
CA VAL A 42 9.15 0.80 6.79
C VAL A 42 8.16 1.94 6.69
N TRP A 43 8.57 3.13 7.13
CA TRP A 43 7.83 4.36 6.90
C TRP A 43 8.19 4.96 5.55
N LEU A 44 7.19 5.19 4.72
CA LEU A 44 7.30 5.92 3.45
C LEU A 44 6.66 7.29 3.58
N GLU A 45 7.27 8.29 2.96
CA GLU A 45 6.69 9.62 2.78
C GLU A 45 6.37 9.81 1.31
N VAL A 46 5.07 9.86 0.98
CA VAL A 46 4.58 9.94 -0.39
C VAL A 46 3.74 11.21 -0.55
N PRO A 47 4.05 12.09 -1.52
CA PRO A 47 3.21 13.24 -1.82
C PRO A 47 1.76 12.81 -2.06
N SER A 48 0.82 13.43 -1.35
CA SER A 48 -0.61 13.06 -1.42
C SER A 48 -1.17 13.19 -2.82
N ARG A 49 -0.60 14.09 -3.65
CA ARG A 49 -0.95 14.23 -5.07
C ARG A 49 -0.72 12.95 -5.87
N LEU A 50 0.38 12.23 -5.64
CA LEU A 50 0.67 10.99 -6.36
C LEU A 50 -0.38 9.93 -6.04
N LEU A 51 -0.69 9.75 -4.74
CA LEU A 51 -1.68 8.78 -4.28
C LEU A 51 -3.12 9.10 -4.71
N ARG A 52 -3.43 10.35 -5.05
CA ARG A 52 -4.73 10.74 -5.62
C ARG A 52 -4.85 10.44 -7.11
N GLY A 53 -3.73 10.23 -7.80
CA GLY A 53 -3.64 10.15 -9.26
C GLY A 53 -3.60 11.53 -9.92
N GLU A 54 -3.14 11.55 -11.18
CA GLU A 54 -2.92 12.79 -11.95
C GLU A 54 -4.21 13.60 -12.17
N ASP A 55 -5.33 12.90 -12.39
CA ASP A 55 -6.68 13.46 -12.54
C ASP A 55 -7.49 13.47 -11.22
N GLY A 56 -6.84 13.18 -10.10
CA GLY A 56 -7.47 13.13 -8.79
C GLY A 56 -7.98 14.51 -8.34
N ARG A 57 -9.05 14.51 -7.53
CA ARG A 57 -9.51 15.74 -6.88
C ARG A 57 -8.39 16.39 -6.07
N SER A 58 -8.44 17.71 -5.92
CA SER A 58 -7.42 18.45 -5.16
C SER A 58 -7.53 18.29 -3.65
N ASP A 59 -8.65 17.78 -3.15
CA ASP A 59 -8.87 17.48 -1.73
C ASP A 59 -8.46 16.04 -1.36
N ASN A 60 -8.28 15.78 -0.06
CA ASN A 60 -7.92 14.47 0.48
C ASN A 60 -9.11 13.64 0.99
N VAL A 61 -10.36 14.00 0.67
CA VAL A 61 -11.53 13.30 1.22
C VAL A 61 -11.52 11.84 0.77
N TRP A 62 -11.40 11.62 -0.54
CA TRP A 62 -11.33 10.29 -1.14
C TRP A 62 -10.02 9.57 -0.85
N LEU A 63 -8.91 10.32 -0.72
CA LEU A 63 -7.63 9.71 -0.34
C LEU A 63 -7.70 9.08 1.05
N ARG A 64 -8.34 9.74 2.03
CA ARG A 64 -8.53 9.18 3.37
C ARG A 64 -9.35 7.90 3.34
N GLU A 65 -10.44 7.88 2.58
CA GLU A 65 -11.24 6.65 2.41
C GLU A 65 -10.42 5.54 1.76
N CYS A 66 -9.67 5.86 0.70
CA CYS A 66 -8.78 4.91 0.02
C CYS A 66 -7.76 4.31 1.01
N LEU A 67 -7.02 5.13 1.75
CA LEU A 67 -6.04 4.69 2.74
C LEU A 67 -6.69 3.88 3.88
N THR A 68 -7.88 4.26 4.33
CA THR A 68 -8.65 3.52 5.34
C THR A 68 -9.06 2.13 4.85
N ARG A 69 -9.44 2.03 3.57
CA ARG A 69 -9.73 0.73 2.96
C ARG A 69 -8.48 -0.11 2.79
N LEU A 70 -7.36 0.50 2.38
CA LEU A 70 -6.07 -0.18 2.23
C LEU A 70 -5.54 -0.76 3.55
N THR A 71 -5.80 -0.12 4.70
CA THR A 71 -5.46 -0.70 6.01
C THR A 71 -6.25 -1.97 6.34
N GLY A 72 -7.36 -2.22 5.65
CA GLY A 72 -8.13 -3.46 5.78
C GLY A 72 -7.78 -4.53 4.75
N VAL A 73 -6.91 -4.23 3.78
CA VAL A 73 -6.55 -5.19 2.72
C VAL A 73 -5.60 -6.24 3.28
N GLN A 74 -6.08 -7.48 3.32
CA GLN A 74 -5.29 -8.64 3.68
C GLN A 74 -4.60 -9.22 2.44
N LEU A 75 -3.37 -9.67 2.65
CA LEU A 75 -2.56 -10.44 1.72
C LEU A 75 -2.43 -11.83 2.31
N SER A 76 -2.48 -12.85 1.46
CA SER A 76 -2.25 -14.22 1.92
C SER A 76 -1.68 -15.04 0.80
N GLY A 77 -0.86 -16.02 1.15
CA GLY A 77 -0.35 -16.98 0.20
C GLY A 77 0.09 -18.25 0.87
N GLU A 78 0.75 -19.09 0.09
CA GLU A 78 1.36 -20.32 0.55
C GLU A 78 2.72 -20.43 -0.10
N TRP A 79 3.74 -20.76 0.69
CA TRP A 79 5.09 -21.02 0.21
C TRP A 79 5.53 -22.40 0.66
N ARG A 80 5.77 -23.32 -0.28
CA ARG A 80 6.20 -24.70 0.00
C ARG A 80 5.31 -25.45 1.00
N GLY A 81 4.00 -25.17 1.00
CA GLY A 81 3.05 -25.78 1.94
C GLY A 81 2.85 -24.99 3.23
N ASP A 82 3.67 -23.96 3.50
CA ASP A 82 3.53 -23.11 4.67
C ASP A 82 2.62 -21.91 4.32
N PRO A 83 1.42 -21.80 4.92
CA PRO A 83 0.54 -20.66 4.69
C PRO A 83 1.11 -19.41 5.37
N TRP A 84 0.96 -18.26 4.71
CA TRP A 84 1.30 -16.96 5.27
C TRP A 84 0.18 -15.94 5.05
N GLY A 85 0.15 -14.94 5.92
CA GLY A 85 -0.79 -13.83 5.84
C GLY A 85 -0.11 -12.52 6.25
N ALA A 86 -0.54 -11.43 5.64
CA ALA A 86 -0.05 -10.08 5.90
C ALA A 86 -1.15 -9.04 5.63
N VAL A 87 -0.82 -7.76 5.85
CA VAL A 87 -1.64 -6.62 5.44
C VAL A 87 -0.82 -5.72 4.54
N LEU A 88 -1.49 -5.00 3.65
CA LEU A 88 -0.78 -4.14 2.69
C LEU A 88 -0.27 -2.83 3.33
N LEU A 89 -1.03 -2.28 4.27
CA LEU A 89 -0.74 -1.00 4.94
C LEU A 89 -1.07 -1.13 6.42
N ALA A 90 -0.09 -0.99 7.30
CA ALA A 90 -0.34 -1.05 8.75
C ALA A 90 -0.90 0.27 9.30
N GLU A 91 -0.37 1.40 8.82
CA GLU A 91 -0.73 2.72 9.33
C GLU A 91 -0.59 3.78 8.23
N TRP A 92 -1.44 4.82 8.28
CA TRP A 92 -1.24 6.02 7.48
C TRP A 92 -1.51 7.30 8.28
N LYS A 93 -0.80 8.37 7.93
CA LYS A 93 -1.03 9.73 8.42
C LYS A 93 -0.92 10.72 7.28
N ILE A 94 -1.90 11.62 7.16
CA ILE A 94 -1.76 12.79 6.29
C ILE A 94 -1.14 13.91 7.12
N THR A 95 -0.02 14.46 6.65
CA THR A 95 0.80 15.45 7.34
C THR A 95 1.03 16.68 6.44
N GLN A 96 1.81 17.66 6.92
CA GLN A 96 2.18 18.86 6.17
C GLN A 96 0.97 19.61 5.57
N GLY A 97 -0.09 19.78 6.36
CA GLY A 97 -1.30 20.46 5.91
C GLY A 97 -2.07 19.74 4.80
N GLY A 98 -1.79 18.46 4.55
CA GLY A 98 -2.46 17.67 3.51
C GLY A 98 -1.59 17.28 2.33
N SER A 99 -0.37 17.81 2.20
CA SER A 99 0.49 17.58 1.04
C SER A 99 1.26 16.26 1.09
N MET A 100 1.39 15.64 2.26
CA MET A 100 2.23 14.45 2.46
C MET A 100 1.48 13.33 3.16
N VAL A 101 1.64 12.10 2.68
CA VAL A 101 1.17 10.89 3.38
C VAL A 101 2.38 10.15 3.94
N ARG A 102 2.37 9.89 5.24
CA ARG A 102 3.26 8.91 5.87
C ARG A 102 2.55 7.57 5.91
N ALA A 103 3.10 6.55 5.27
CA ALA A 103 2.53 5.21 5.18
C ALA A 103 3.49 4.19 5.81
N LEU A 104 3.00 3.33 6.71
CA LEU A 104 3.77 2.26 7.33
C LEU A 104 3.51 0.96 6.59
N ILE A 105 4.50 0.49 5.86
CA ILE A 105 4.46 -0.79 5.14
C ILE A 105 5.00 -1.87 6.09
N PRO A 106 4.22 -2.90 6.42
CA PRO A 106 4.70 -4.05 7.20
C PRO A 106 5.87 -4.75 6.50
N PRO A 107 6.72 -5.49 7.25
CA PRO A 107 7.68 -6.39 6.63
C PRO A 107 6.95 -7.46 5.81
N ALA A 108 7.61 -7.91 4.74
CA ALA A 108 7.14 -8.97 3.86
C ALA A 108 7.50 -10.36 4.39
#